data_AF-A0A9E4ZHG5-F1
#
_entry.id   AF-A0A9E4ZHG5-F1
#
_cell.length_a   1.000
_cell.length_b   1.000
_cell.length_c   1.000
_cell.angle_alpha   90.00
_cell.angle_beta   90.00
_cell.angle_gamma   90.00
#
_symmetry.space_group_name_H-M   'P 1'
#
loop_
_entity.id
_entity.type
_entity.pdbx_description
1 polymer ?
#
loop_
_entity_poly.entity_id
_entity_poly.type
_entity_poly.pdbx_seq_one_letter_code
_entity_poly.pdbx_strand_id
1 'polypeptide(L)'
;KSDLVLSLLDELLDDVFSKVTARSVSFRSVTITVIYSNFKTVTKSHTLNHPMAEKAVLREVSYQIMGELLDSSTVNIRRIGVRVGSLHENKGQKTLAEFF
;
A
#
# COMPACT_ATOMS: atom_id res chain seq x y z
N LYS A 1 18.59 9.75 -6.82
CA LYS A 1 18.11 9.68 -5.41
C LYS A 1 16.71 9.09 -5.35
N SER A 2 15.80 9.59 -6.20
CA SER A 2 14.45 9.08 -6.39
C SER A 2 14.43 7.60 -6.80
N ASP A 3 15.32 7.19 -7.72
CA ASP A 3 15.33 5.82 -8.27
C ASP A 3 15.56 4.73 -7.23
N LEU A 4 16.46 4.97 -6.26
CA LEU A 4 16.69 4.04 -5.15
C LEU A 4 15.47 3.93 -4.22
N VAL A 5 14.79 5.04 -3.96
CA VAL A 5 13.58 5.06 -3.12
C VAL A 5 12.45 4.31 -3.81
N LEU A 6 12.28 4.50 -5.13
CA LEU A 6 11.26 3.80 -5.92
C LEU A 6 11.55 2.31 -6.05
N SER A 7 12.82 1.91 -6.19
CA SER A 7 13.22 0.49 -6.17
C SER A 7 12.89 -0.17 -4.82
N LEU A 8 13.23 0.49 -3.71
CA LEU A 8 12.88 -0.02 -2.37
C LEU A 8 11.36 -0.04 -2.14
N LEU A 9 10.63 0.93 -2.72
CA LEU A 9 9.18 0.93 -2.68
C LEU A 9 8.63 -0.30 -3.40
N ASP A 10 9.12 -0.63 -4.59
CA ASP A 10 8.71 -1.85 -5.31
C ASP A 10 8.93 -3.12 -4.48
N GLU A 11 10.08 -3.27 -3.82
CA GLU A 11 10.35 -4.41 -2.93
C GLU A 11 9.33 -4.50 -1.77
N LEU A 12 8.97 -3.37 -1.16
CA LEU A 12 7.96 -3.32 -0.11
C LEU A 12 6.55 -3.62 -0.63
N LEU A 13 6.22 -3.18 -1.84
CA LEU A 13 4.94 -3.48 -2.47
C LEU A 13 4.82 -4.99 -2.74
N ASP A 14 5.90 -5.63 -3.14
CA ASP A 14 5.97 -7.07 -3.37
C ASP A 14 5.78 -7.86 -2.07
N ASP A 15 6.48 -7.47 -0.99
CA ASP A 15 6.31 -8.08 0.33
C ASP A 15 4.89 -7.90 0.87
N VAL A 16 4.34 -6.69 0.80
CA VAL A 16 2.96 -6.41 1.25
C VAL A 16 1.95 -7.19 0.41
N PHE A 17 2.10 -7.20 -0.90
CA PHE A 17 1.18 -7.91 -1.79
C PHE A 17 1.23 -9.43 -1.56
N SER A 18 2.42 -10.00 -1.34
CA SER A 18 2.55 -11.42 -1.01
C SER A 18 1.74 -11.80 0.24
N LYS A 19 1.72 -10.94 1.26
CA LYS A 19 0.95 -11.14 2.49
C LYS A 19 -0.56 -10.99 2.29
N VAL A 20 -0.98 -10.09 1.39
CA VAL A 20 -2.37 -9.94 0.98
C VAL A 20 -2.86 -11.20 0.29
N THR A 21 -2.10 -11.70 -0.68
CA THR A 21 -2.42 -12.94 -1.42
C THR A 21 -2.41 -14.16 -0.51
N ALA A 22 -1.40 -14.32 0.34
CA ALA A 22 -1.29 -15.46 1.26
C ALA A 22 -2.46 -15.54 2.26
N ARG A 23 -3.09 -14.40 2.57
CA ARG A 23 -4.25 -14.32 3.48
C ARG A 23 -5.59 -14.32 2.74
N SER A 24 -5.59 -14.35 1.40
CA SER A 24 -6.81 -14.28 0.59
C SER A 24 -7.73 -13.11 0.95
N VAL A 25 -7.13 -11.94 1.19
CA VAL A 25 -7.86 -10.70 1.51
C VAL A 25 -7.75 -9.68 0.38
N SER A 26 -8.74 -8.80 0.30
CA SER A 26 -8.65 -7.53 -0.44
C SER A 26 -8.44 -6.37 0.54
N PHE A 27 -8.06 -5.20 0.03
CA PHE A 27 -7.82 -3.99 0.82
C PHE A 27 -8.54 -2.80 0.23
N ARG A 28 -8.93 -1.85 1.08
CA ARG A 28 -9.58 -0.59 0.65
C ARG A 28 -8.74 0.65 0.95
N SER A 29 -7.67 0.53 1.73
CA SER A 29 -6.75 1.66 1.97
C SER A 29 -5.30 1.27 1.76
N VAL A 30 -4.52 2.21 1.22
CA VAL A 30 -3.08 2.14 1.03
C VAL A 30 -2.45 3.30 1.79
N THR A 31 -1.46 3.02 2.64
CA THR A 31 -0.78 4.00 3.48
C THR A 31 0.72 3.93 3.24
N ILE A 32 1.35 5.09 3.03
CA ILE A 32 2.80 5.26 2.99
C ILE A 32 3.23 6.05 4.22
N THR A 33 4.25 5.55 4.91
CA THR A 33 4.91 6.25 6.02
C THR A 33 6.36 6.51 5.66
N VAL A 34 6.80 7.75 5.83
CA VAL A 34 8.17 8.20 5.63
C VAL A 34 8.72 8.72 6.94
N ILE A 35 9.91 8.25 7.32
CA ILE A 35 10.70 8.80 8.43
C ILE A 35 11.91 9.47 7.80
N TYR A 36 12.06 10.77 8.04
CA TYR A 36 13.17 11.58 7.54
C TYR A 36 14.40 11.48 8.44
N SER A 37 15.55 11.96 7.95
CA SER A 37 16.82 11.97 8.69
C SER A 37 16.77 12.86 9.95
N ASN A 38 15.87 13.83 9.99
CA ASN A 38 15.58 14.64 11.18
C ASN A 38 14.53 14.00 12.10
N PHE A 39 14.23 12.71 11.92
CA PHE A 39 13.26 11.92 12.70
C PHE A 39 11.80 12.38 12.61
N LYS A 40 11.50 13.38 11.77
CA LYS A 40 10.12 13.71 11.44
C LYS A 40 9.47 12.53 10.72
N THR A 41 8.29 12.14 11.17
CA THR A 41 7.48 11.09 10.55
C THR A 41 6.31 11.72 9.82
N VAL A 42 6.06 11.31 8.58
CA VAL A 42 4.90 11.71 7.79
C VAL A 42 4.21 10.47 7.28
N THR A 43 2.89 10.43 7.42
CA THR A 43 2.06 9.33 6.92
C THR A 43 0.98 9.93 6.02
N LYS A 44 0.85 9.36 4.82
CA LYS A 44 -0.24 9.67 3.89
C LYS A 44 -0.98 8.38 3.54
N SER A 45 -2.30 8.47 3.43
CA SER A 45 -3.14 7.32 3.09
C SER A 45 -4.14 7.72 2.03
N HIS A 46 -4.43 6.79 1.12
CA HIS A 46 -5.51 6.90 0.16
C HIS A 46 -6.50 5.76 0.38
N THR A 47 -7.78 6.06 0.29
CA THR A 47 -8.87 5.09 0.45
C THR A 47 -9.55 4.92 -0.89
N LEU A 48 -9.55 3.69 -1.40
CA LEU A 48 -10.19 3.27 -2.64
C LEU A 48 -11.72 3.26 -2.49
N ASN A 49 -12.42 3.44 -3.59
CA ASN A 49 -13.89 3.43 -3.59
C ASN A 49 -14.44 2.05 -3.17
N HIS A 50 -13.82 0.98 -3.64
CA HIS A 50 -14.17 -0.42 -3.36
C HIS A 50 -12.91 -1.22 -2.97
N PRO A 51 -13.05 -2.38 -2.30
CA PRO A 51 -11.92 -3.26 -1.99
C PRO A 51 -11.27 -3.79 -3.27
N MET A 52 -9.93 -3.72 -3.33
CA MET A 52 -9.11 -4.19 -4.44
C MET A 52 -8.14 -5.26 -3.95
N ALA A 53 -7.77 -6.19 -4.82
CA ALA A 53 -6.77 -7.24 -4.54
C ALA A 53 -5.69 -7.32 -5.64
N GLU A 54 -5.52 -6.24 -6.40
CA GLU A 54 -4.62 -6.19 -7.55
C GLU A 54 -3.32 -5.45 -7.21
N LYS A 55 -2.19 -6.05 -7.58
CA LYS A 55 -0.86 -5.47 -7.37
C LYS A 55 -0.68 -4.15 -8.11
N ALA A 56 -1.28 -4.03 -9.30
CA ALA A 56 -1.21 -2.82 -10.12
C ALA A 56 -1.79 -1.61 -9.38
N VAL A 57 -2.97 -1.77 -8.75
CA VAL A 57 -3.61 -0.70 -7.96
C VAL A 57 -2.80 -0.34 -6.72
N LEU A 58 -2.26 -1.34 -6.01
CA LEU A 58 -1.37 -1.09 -4.87
C LEU A 58 -0.16 -0.25 -5.30
N ARG A 59 0.45 -0.59 -6.44
CA ARG A 59 1.61 0.12 -6.99
C ARG A 59 1.25 1.55 -7.39
N GLU A 60 0.23 1.74 -8.21
CA GLU A 60 -0.20 3.04 -8.70
C GLU A 60 -0.45 4.03 -7.56
N VAL A 61 -1.26 3.63 -6.58
CA VAL A 61 -1.60 4.48 -5.43
C VAL A 61 -0.36 4.77 -4.57
N SER A 62 0.50 3.77 -4.35
CA SER A 62 1.72 3.96 -3.57
C SER A 62 2.70 4.93 -4.24
N TYR A 63 2.82 4.84 -5.56
CA TYR A 63 3.66 5.75 -6.36
C TYR A 63 3.12 7.16 -6.35
N GLN A 64 1.81 7.34 -6.48
CA GLN A 64 1.18 8.65 -6.37
C GLN A 64 1.49 9.29 -5.01
N ILE A 65 1.24 8.57 -3.91
CA ILE A 65 1.49 9.08 -2.56
C ILE A 65 2.99 9.39 -2.35
N MET A 66 3.88 8.49 -2.81
CA MET A 66 5.32 8.68 -2.66
C MET A 66 5.81 9.88 -3.47
N GLY A 67 5.32 10.07 -4.70
CA GLY A 67 5.65 11.23 -5.54
C GLY A 67 5.32 12.53 -4.83
N GLU A 68 4.11 12.65 -4.30
CA GLU A 68 3.70 13.83 -3.52
C GLU A 68 4.59 14.07 -2.28
N LEU A 69 5.06 13.00 -1.63
CA LEU A 69 5.95 13.11 -0.47
C LEU A 69 7.35 13.58 -0.88
N LEU A 70 7.89 13.05 -1.97
CA LEU A 70 9.19 13.44 -2.53
C LEU A 70 9.18 14.89 -3.01
N ASP A 71 8.09 15.35 -3.63
CA ASP A 71 7.96 16.74 -4.08
C ASP A 71 7.81 17.72 -2.91
N SER A 72 7.25 17.26 -1.79
CA SER A 72 7.00 18.11 -0.61
C SER A 72 8.23 18.36 0.28
N SER A 73 9.34 17.63 0.10
CA SER A 73 10.50 17.73 0.99
C SER A 73 11.82 17.41 0.32
N THR A 74 12.83 18.24 0.59
CA THR A 74 14.23 17.98 0.22
C THR A 74 15.02 17.24 1.31
N VAL A 75 14.39 16.93 2.45
CA VAL A 75 15.03 16.23 3.57
C VAL A 75 15.25 14.76 3.19
N ASN A 76 16.44 14.23 3.49
CA ASN A 76 16.76 12.84 3.19
C ASN A 76 15.83 11.88 3.94
N ILE A 77 15.40 10.84 3.24
CA ILE A 77 14.57 9.77 3.81
C ILE A 77 15.47 8.76 4.51
N ARG A 78 15.11 8.40 5.75
CA ARG A 78 15.78 7.36 6.55
C ARG A 78 15.05 6.03 6.49
N ARG A 79 13.71 6.05 6.39
CA ARG A 79 12.88 4.84 6.28
C ARG A 79 11.62 5.15 5.49
N ILE A 80 11.18 4.17 4.70
CA ILE A 80 9.84 4.12 4.11
C ILE A 80 9.10 2.88 4.61
N GLY A 81 7.78 2.97 4.67
CA GLY A 81 6.91 1.86 5.01
C GLY A 81 5.64 1.90 4.18
N VAL A 82 5.18 0.72 3.78
CA VAL A 82 3.93 0.51 3.03
C VAL A 82 3.00 -0.33 3.90
N ARG A 83 1.72 0.04 3.91
CA ARG A 83 0.67 -0.71 4.61
C ARG A 83 -0.60 -0.69 3.78
N VAL A 84 -1.30 -1.82 3.73
CA VAL A 84 -2.69 -1.88 3.31
C VAL A 84 -3.62 -2.05 4.52
N GLY A 85 -4.83 -1.51 4.43
CA GLY A 85 -5.81 -1.54 5.51
C GLY A 85 -7.24 -1.67 4.99
N SER A 86 -8.19 -1.67 5.93
CA SER A 86 -9.61 -1.94 5.63
C SER A 86 -9.73 -3.25 4.85
N LEU A 87 -9.23 -4.33 5.46
CA LEU A 87 -9.13 -5.64 4.82
C LEU A 87 -10.51 -6.30 4.77
N HIS A 88 -10.82 -6.92 3.64
CA HIS A 88 -12.02 -7.71 3.45
C HIS A 88 -11.59 -9.13 3.08
N GLU A 89 -12.15 -10.13 3.77
CA GLU A 89 -12.00 -11.52 3.34
C GLU A 89 -12.62 -11.66 1.95
N ASN A 90 -11.89 -12.31 1.03
CA ASN A 90 -12.48 -12.79 -0.20
C ASN A 90 -13.33 -14.02 0.14
N LYS A 91 -14.44 -13.82 0.86
CA LYS A 91 -15.46 -14.86 1.02
C LYS A 91 -15.92 -15.19 -0.38
N GLY A 92 -15.53 -16.39 -0.85
CA GLY A 92 -16.02 -16.93 -2.11
C GLY A 92 -17.52 -16.70 -2.16
N GLN A 93 -18.00 -16.24 -3.32
CA GLN A 93 -19.41 -16.16 -3.64
C GLN A 93 -20.12 -17.32 -2.96
N LYS A 94 -20.94 -17.04 -1.94
CA LYS A 94 -21.82 -18.07 -1.37
C LYS A 94 -22.71 -18.49 -2.52
N THR A 95 -22.44 -19.63 -3.13
CA THR A 95 -23.39 -20.26 -4.03
C THR A 95 -24.69 -20.38 -3.26
N LEU A 96 -25.80 -20.00 -3.90
CA LEU A 96 -27.18 -20.01 -3.38
C LEU A 96 -27.64 -21.37 -2.80
N ALA A 97 -26.77 -22.39 -2.82
CA ALA A 97 -27.00 -23.75 -2.35
C ALA A 97 -26.93 -23.91 -0.81
N GLU A 98 -26.58 -22.88 -0.03
CA GLU A 98 -26.65 -22.94 1.45
C GLU A 98 -28.06 -22.64 2.01
N PHE A 99 -29.06 -22.39 1.16
CA PHE A 99 -30.43 -22.02 1.57
C PHE A 99 -31.51 -23.08 1.26
N PHE A 100 -31.15 -24.27 0.77
CA PHE A 100 -32.09 -25.36 0.47
C PHE A 100 -31.71 -26.64 1.20
#